data_AF-A0A973C1D5-F1
#
_entry.id   AF-A0A973C1D5-F1
#
_cell.length_a   1.000
_cell.length_b   1.000
_cell.length_c   1.000
_cell.angle_alpha   90.00
_cell.angle_beta   90.00
_cell.angle_gamma   90.00
#
_symmetry.space_group_name_H-M   'P 1'
#
loop_
_entity.id
_entity.type
_entity.pdbx_description
1 polymer ?
#
loop_
_entity_poly.entity_id
_entity_poly.type
_entity_poly.pdbx_seq_one_letter_code
_entity_poly.pdbx_strand_id
1 'polypeptide(L)'
;MDNNSNKSAADQPTFYWHDYETFGLSPSLDRPSQFAGIRTDMNFNVIGEPDMFYCRQSDDYLPSPEAALITGITPQKTQAEGVNEAEFSKRIEAQFSHKNTCIIGYNNIRFDDEVTRNIFYRNFYDPYAHTWKDGNSRWDIIDLMRACYALRPEGIVWPENDDGLPSMRLELLTKANGIEHANAHDATSDVYATIAMAKLVKEKQPKLFDFLFNLRSKRKVESLIDIINMTPLVHVSGMFGADRGFTSWVVPLAWHPTNNNAVIVADLAQDITPLLELSADELRERLYTPKKDLGDLAPIPLKLIHINKCPVLAPAKTLLPENAERLGIDRNACLANLKRLKESATLRENVVGVYQVDREYPKSNNVDAMIYDGFFSAGDKANFEILRETAPEQLAGLQLKISDERFNELFFRYRARNFPHLLSMPEQQKWLNHCRSVLEDAAPAYFDRLDALAIENSHDERKMKLLQQLYLYGQKIIGA
;
A
#
# COMPACT_ATOMS: atom_id res chain seq x y z
N MET A 1 -6.62 22.98 -39.01
CA MET A 1 -5.69 23.98 -38.45
C MET A 1 -5.45 23.56 -37.02
N ASP A 2 -4.37 22.79 -36.86
CA ASP A 2 -3.99 22.14 -35.63
C ASP A 2 -3.49 23.15 -34.61
N ASN A 3 -4.18 23.25 -33.48
CA ASN A 3 -3.80 24.10 -32.35
C ASN A 3 -3.21 23.24 -31.22
N ASN A 4 -2.36 22.27 -31.56
CA ASN A 4 -1.81 21.31 -30.60
C ASN A 4 -0.27 21.31 -30.52
N SER A 5 0.39 22.33 -31.04
CA SER A 5 1.85 22.49 -31.01
C SER A 5 2.27 23.59 -30.03
N ASN A 6 1.99 23.42 -28.73
CA ASN A 6 2.73 24.11 -27.64
C ASN A 6 2.31 23.65 -26.23
N LYS A 7 2.14 22.35 -25.99
CA LYS A 7 2.34 21.85 -24.62
C LYS A 7 3.83 21.78 -24.39
N SER A 8 4.32 22.51 -23.40
CA SER A 8 5.72 22.41 -22.97
C SER A 8 6.04 20.94 -22.66
N ALA A 9 7.28 20.50 -22.85
CA ALA A 9 7.70 19.14 -22.48
C ALA A 9 7.39 18.80 -21.00
N ALA A 10 7.20 19.82 -20.16
CA ALA A 10 6.84 19.71 -18.75
C ALA A 10 5.36 19.36 -18.46
N ASP A 11 4.47 19.38 -19.47
CA ASP A 11 3.03 19.08 -19.31
C ASP A 11 2.61 17.71 -19.84
N GLN A 12 3.56 16.88 -20.30
CA GLN A 12 3.25 15.54 -20.81
C GLN A 12 2.99 14.56 -19.65
N PRO A 13 1.99 13.68 -19.75
CA PRO A 13 1.78 12.62 -18.77
C PRO A 13 3.02 11.71 -18.66
N THR A 14 3.42 11.42 -17.42
CA THR A 14 4.54 10.51 -17.13
C THR A 14 4.14 9.44 -16.12
N PHE A 15 4.89 8.35 -16.09
CA PHE A 15 4.88 7.44 -14.95
C PHE A 15 6.04 7.78 -14.03
N TYR A 16 5.83 7.65 -12.73
CA TYR A 16 6.89 7.62 -11.76
C TYR A 16 6.84 6.29 -11.01
N TRP A 17 7.74 5.40 -11.39
CA TRP A 17 7.87 4.06 -10.84
C TRP A 17 8.67 4.14 -9.56
N HIS A 18 8.20 3.51 -8.48
CA HIS A 18 8.94 3.53 -7.22
C HIS A 18 8.77 2.25 -6.43
N ASP A 19 9.69 2.07 -5.49
CA ASP A 19 9.69 1.00 -4.50
C ASP A 19 10.43 1.46 -3.23
N TYR A 20 10.02 0.94 -2.08
CA TYR A 20 10.72 1.15 -0.82
C TYR A 20 11.23 -0.16 -0.25
N GLU A 21 12.46 -0.12 0.25
CA GLU A 21 12.87 -1.09 1.27
C GLU A 21 12.63 -0.48 2.65
N THR A 22 11.93 -1.19 3.53
CA THR A 22 11.61 -0.73 4.89
C THR A 22 12.29 -1.59 5.95
N PHE A 23 12.39 -1.06 7.16
CA PHE A 23 12.84 -1.81 8.32
C PHE A 23 11.72 -2.59 9.03
N GLY A 24 10.58 -2.80 8.38
CA GLY A 24 9.49 -3.61 8.91
C GLY A 24 8.19 -3.45 8.13
N LEU A 25 7.16 -4.16 8.57
CA LEU A 25 5.91 -4.33 7.83
C LEU A 25 4.83 -3.31 8.19
N SER A 26 4.99 -2.53 9.26
CA SER A 26 4.04 -1.50 9.68
C SER A 26 4.35 -0.17 9.00
N PRO A 27 3.55 0.31 8.04
CA PRO A 27 3.87 1.54 7.31
C PRO A 27 3.90 2.80 8.21
N SER A 28 3.23 2.75 9.36
CA SER A 28 3.18 3.86 10.33
C SER A 28 4.26 3.78 11.40
N LEU A 29 4.59 2.59 11.89
CA LEU A 29 5.51 2.40 13.03
C LEU A 29 6.92 2.05 12.59
N ASP A 30 7.06 1.31 11.50
CA ASP A 30 8.36 1.02 10.90
C ASP A 30 8.81 2.17 10.00
N ARG A 31 10.12 2.22 9.77
CA ARG A 31 10.76 3.32 9.05
C ARG A 31 11.23 2.87 7.67
N PRO A 32 11.18 3.75 6.65
CA PRO A 32 11.84 3.46 5.39
C PRO A 32 13.35 3.31 5.61
N SER A 33 13.98 2.45 4.82
CA SER A 33 15.42 2.25 4.80
C SER A 33 16.04 2.79 3.50
N GLN A 34 15.43 2.48 2.34
CA GLN A 34 15.82 2.92 1.02
C GLN A 34 14.58 3.31 0.21
N PHE A 35 14.75 4.25 -0.71
CA PHE A 35 13.80 4.54 -1.77
C PHE A 35 14.51 4.46 -3.11
N ALA A 36 13.84 3.89 -4.11
CA ALA A 36 14.23 4.02 -5.50
C ALA A 36 13.05 4.54 -6.33
N GLY A 37 13.36 5.35 -7.35
CA GLY A 37 12.38 5.92 -8.24
C GLY A 37 12.90 6.14 -9.65
N ILE A 38 12.08 5.88 -10.66
CA ILE A 38 12.41 6.10 -12.06
C ILE A 38 11.23 6.77 -12.74
N ARG A 39 11.49 7.87 -13.45
CA ARG A 39 10.47 8.50 -14.30
C ARG A 39 10.53 7.92 -15.70
N THR A 40 9.36 7.69 -16.30
CA THR A 40 9.27 7.31 -17.72
C THR A 40 8.19 8.10 -18.46
N ASP A 41 8.30 8.16 -19.78
CA ASP A 41 7.17 8.55 -20.63
C ASP A 41 6.07 7.47 -20.62
N MET A 42 4.96 7.73 -21.32
CA MET A 42 3.84 6.79 -21.47
C MET A 42 4.17 5.51 -22.25
N ASN A 43 5.35 5.44 -22.88
CA ASN A 43 5.90 4.28 -23.58
C ASN A 43 6.98 3.56 -22.77
N PHE A 44 7.17 3.96 -21.51
CA PHE A 44 8.12 3.36 -20.58
C PHE A 44 9.60 3.57 -20.95
N ASN A 45 9.88 4.64 -21.70
CA ASN A 45 11.24 5.12 -21.92
C ASN A 45 11.66 5.97 -20.73
N VAL A 46 12.82 5.69 -20.15
CA VAL A 46 13.35 6.40 -18.96
C VAL A 46 13.57 7.88 -19.29
N ILE A 47 13.17 8.74 -18.36
CA ILE A 47 13.36 10.20 -18.40
C ILE A 47 14.21 10.61 -17.21
N GLY A 48 15.35 11.26 -17.48
CA GLY A 48 16.26 11.70 -16.43
C GLY A 48 17.01 10.55 -15.77
N GLU A 49 17.67 10.86 -14.65
CA GLU A 49 18.43 9.89 -13.86
C GLU A 49 17.51 9.19 -12.84
N PRO A 50 17.73 7.89 -12.56
CA PRO A 50 17.09 7.20 -11.44
C PRO A 50 17.40 7.85 -10.09
N ASP A 51 16.39 7.98 -9.25
CA ASP A 51 16.53 8.36 -7.85
C ASP A 51 16.82 7.12 -7.01
N MET A 52 17.88 7.15 -6.20
CA MET A 52 18.17 6.13 -5.19
C MET A 52 18.84 6.79 -3.98
N PHE A 53 18.23 6.66 -2.81
CA PHE A 53 18.77 7.20 -1.57
C PHE A 53 18.25 6.47 -0.32
N TYR A 54 19.04 6.50 0.75
CA TYR A 54 18.71 5.88 2.03
C TYR A 54 18.09 6.87 3.01
N CYS A 55 17.22 6.37 3.90
CA CYS A 55 16.67 7.12 5.03
C CYS A 55 17.41 6.73 6.32
N ARG A 56 18.04 7.73 6.94
CA ARG A 56 18.69 7.61 8.23
C ARG A 56 17.65 7.32 9.32
N GLN A 57 17.98 6.40 10.22
CA GLN A 57 17.11 6.04 11.34
C GLN A 57 17.25 7.03 12.51
N SER A 58 16.16 7.32 13.20
CA SER A 58 16.20 8.06 14.47
C SER A 58 16.54 7.13 15.63
N ASP A 59 16.95 7.71 16.74
CA ASP A 59 17.39 7.06 17.98
C ASP A 59 16.24 6.48 18.82
N ASP A 60 14.99 6.59 18.37
CA ASP A 60 13.79 6.04 19.00
C ASP A 60 13.28 4.75 18.32
N TYR A 61 14.10 4.08 17.50
CA TYR A 61 13.64 2.95 16.68
C TYR A 61 14.66 1.81 16.53
N LEU A 62 14.16 0.57 16.67
CA LEU A 62 14.86 -0.68 16.37
C LEU A 62 14.29 -1.29 15.07
N PRO A 63 15.11 -1.58 14.05
CA PRO A 63 14.65 -2.18 12.81
C PRO A 63 14.25 -3.65 12.98
N SER A 64 13.23 -4.15 12.28
CA SER A 64 12.91 -5.59 12.25
C SER A 64 14.12 -6.39 11.74
N PRO A 65 14.56 -7.42 12.50
CA PRO A 65 15.63 -8.30 12.05
C PRO A 65 15.31 -9.02 10.73
N GLU A 66 14.08 -9.49 10.57
CA GLU A 66 13.62 -10.17 9.35
C GLU A 66 13.67 -9.24 8.14
N ALA A 67 13.21 -8.01 8.29
CA ALA A 67 13.27 -7.03 7.21
C ALA A 67 14.73 -6.80 6.78
N ALA A 68 15.63 -6.54 7.71
CA ALA A 68 17.06 -6.35 7.41
C ALA A 68 17.71 -7.61 6.80
N LEU A 69 17.25 -8.81 7.13
CA LEU A 69 17.71 -10.06 6.48
C LEU A 69 17.21 -10.20 5.04
N ILE A 70 15.99 -9.74 4.75
CA ILE A 70 15.40 -9.77 3.40
C ILE A 70 16.08 -8.72 2.51
N THR A 71 16.15 -7.47 2.97
CA THR A 71 16.68 -6.34 2.19
C THR A 71 18.20 -6.33 2.15
N GLY A 72 18.86 -6.92 3.16
CA GLY A 72 20.30 -6.83 3.35
C GLY A 72 20.79 -5.42 3.73
N ILE A 73 19.88 -4.50 4.07
CA ILE A 73 20.19 -3.14 4.48
C ILE A 73 20.31 -3.10 6.00
N THR A 74 21.39 -2.52 6.52
CA THR A 74 21.59 -2.35 7.96
C THR A 74 21.40 -0.91 8.39
N PRO A 75 20.99 -0.65 9.64
CA PRO A 75 20.89 0.70 10.15
C PRO A 75 22.24 1.43 10.07
N GLN A 76 23.38 0.75 10.22
CA GLN A 76 24.70 1.37 10.03
C GLN A 76 24.88 1.94 8.63
N LYS A 77 24.44 1.20 7.60
CA LYS A 77 24.51 1.67 6.21
C LYS A 77 23.65 2.92 6.02
N THR A 78 22.41 2.90 6.49
CA THR A 78 21.51 4.06 6.36
C THR A 78 21.96 5.25 7.21
N GLN A 79 22.68 5.02 8.31
CA GLN A 79 23.33 6.08 9.09
C GLN A 79 24.53 6.71 8.36
N ALA A 80 25.29 5.93 7.59
CA ALA A 80 26.45 6.41 6.85
C ALA A 80 26.09 7.09 5.52
N GLU A 81 25.12 6.55 4.80
CA GLU A 81 24.80 6.93 3.41
C GLU A 81 23.47 7.70 3.29
N GLY A 82 22.63 7.67 4.34
CA GLY A 82 21.28 8.20 4.29
C GLY A 82 21.14 9.66 4.73
N VAL A 83 19.99 10.23 4.39
CA VAL A 83 19.54 11.55 4.86
C VAL A 83 18.48 11.41 5.94
N ASN A 84 18.22 12.45 6.73
CA ASN A 84 17.13 12.41 7.71
C ASN A 84 15.74 12.29 7.02
N GLU A 85 14.72 11.87 7.77
CA GLU A 85 13.39 11.59 7.20
C GLU A 85 12.74 12.84 6.58
N ALA A 86 13.08 14.03 7.08
CA ALA A 86 12.62 15.31 6.52
C ALA A 86 13.14 15.54 5.08
N GLU A 87 14.46 15.40 4.86
CA GLU A 87 15.06 15.52 3.53
C GLU A 87 14.67 14.35 2.63
N PHE A 88 14.56 13.14 3.19
CA PHE A 88 14.05 11.96 2.48
C PHE A 88 12.64 12.21 1.91
N SER A 89 11.74 12.69 2.77
CA SER A 89 10.36 13.04 2.39
C SER A 89 10.32 14.16 1.35
N LYS A 90 11.18 15.18 1.49
CA LYS A 90 11.27 16.30 0.55
C LYS A 90 11.65 15.85 -0.85
N ARG A 91 12.62 14.95 -1.00
CA ARG A 91 13.04 14.41 -2.31
C ARG A 91 11.91 13.63 -2.98
N ILE A 92 11.22 12.79 -2.22
CA ILE A 92 10.10 12.00 -2.73
C ILE A 92 8.94 12.91 -3.14
N GLU A 93 8.60 13.90 -2.29
CA GLU A 93 7.52 14.83 -2.59
C GLU A 93 7.83 15.66 -3.84
N ALA A 94 9.07 16.12 -4.01
CA ALA A 94 9.49 16.84 -5.21
C ALA A 94 9.21 16.02 -6.48
N GLN A 95 9.48 14.71 -6.46
CA GLN A 95 9.21 13.82 -7.59
C GLN A 95 7.71 13.52 -7.76
N PHE A 96 7.01 13.23 -6.67
CA PHE A 96 5.60 12.83 -6.68
C PHE A 96 4.65 13.98 -7.02
N SER A 97 5.05 15.23 -6.78
CA SER A 97 4.26 16.44 -7.05
C SER A 97 4.45 17.01 -8.45
N HIS A 98 5.29 16.40 -9.31
CA HIS A 98 5.32 16.76 -10.74
C HIS A 98 3.94 16.56 -11.37
N LYS A 99 3.47 17.57 -12.13
CA LYS A 99 2.16 17.55 -12.77
C LYS A 99 1.99 16.37 -13.73
N ASN A 100 0.76 15.89 -13.88
CA ASN A 100 0.39 14.77 -14.76
C ASN A 100 1.20 13.49 -14.52
N THR A 101 1.65 13.23 -13.29
CA THR A 101 2.37 12.01 -12.92
C THR A 101 1.41 10.90 -12.50
N CYS A 102 1.59 9.71 -13.05
CA CYS A 102 1.02 8.47 -12.52
C CYS A 102 2.05 7.78 -11.61
N ILE A 103 1.89 7.92 -10.30
CA ILE A 103 2.75 7.25 -9.30
C ILE A 103 2.38 5.77 -9.27
N ILE A 104 3.36 4.89 -9.45
CA ILE A 104 3.11 3.47 -9.70
C ILE A 104 4.22 2.59 -9.13
N GLY A 105 3.88 1.39 -8.71
CA GLY A 105 4.84 0.37 -8.29
C GLY A 105 4.23 -1.03 -8.37
N TYR A 106 4.77 -1.95 -7.59
CA TYR A 106 4.29 -3.32 -7.47
C TYR A 106 3.77 -3.57 -6.06
N ASN A 107 2.45 -3.71 -5.89
CA ASN A 107 1.78 -3.75 -4.58
C ASN A 107 1.85 -2.43 -3.78
N ASN A 108 2.18 -1.32 -4.44
CA ASN A 108 2.38 -0.02 -3.80
C ASN A 108 1.12 0.51 -3.10
N ILE A 109 -0.07 0.31 -3.67
CA ILE A 109 -1.31 0.90 -3.10
C ILE A 109 -1.61 0.38 -1.70
N ARG A 110 -1.14 -0.84 -1.38
CA ARG A 110 -1.38 -1.49 -0.09
C ARG A 110 -0.21 -1.37 0.88
N PHE A 111 0.96 -0.94 0.41
CA PHE A 111 2.16 -0.86 1.23
C PHE A 111 2.90 0.47 1.03
N ASP A 112 3.58 0.68 -0.10
CA ASP A 112 4.43 1.84 -0.34
C ASP A 112 3.69 3.19 -0.31
N ASP A 113 2.44 3.23 -0.78
CA ASP A 113 1.57 4.40 -0.66
C ASP A 113 1.26 4.70 0.81
N GLU A 114 1.12 3.67 1.64
CA GLU A 114 0.91 3.81 3.08
C GLU A 114 2.20 4.29 3.77
N VAL A 115 3.38 3.81 3.35
CA VAL A 115 4.68 4.34 3.81
C VAL A 115 4.80 5.81 3.43
N THR A 116 4.52 6.16 2.17
CA THR A 116 4.54 7.53 1.64
C THR A 116 3.62 8.45 2.44
N ARG A 117 2.38 8.01 2.70
CA ARG A 117 1.43 8.76 3.52
C ARG A 117 1.98 9.05 4.92
N ASN A 118 2.59 8.06 5.56
CA ASN A 118 3.11 8.20 6.91
C ASN A 118 4.38 9.07 6.97
N ILE A 119 5.32 8.95 6.02
CA ILE A 119 6.49 9.84 5.97
C ILE A 119 6.05 11.29 5.71
N PHE A 120 5.07 11.51 4.83
CA PHE A 120 4.52 12.85 4.58
C PHE A 120 3.80 13.39 5.80
N TYR A 121 2.99 12.58 6.47
CA TYR A 121 2.33 12.93 7.72
C TYR A 121 3.33 13.36 8.82
N ARG A 122 4.38 12.55 9.07
CA ARG A 122 5.40 12.85 10.08
C ARG A 122 6.26 14.06 9.74
N ASN A 123 6.42 14.37 8.46
CA ASN A 123 7.26 15.46 7.97
C ASN A 123 6.45 16.63 7.37
N PHE A 124 5.19 16.76 7.83
CA PHE A 124 4.31 17.90 7.55
C PHE A 124 3.94 18.14 6.08
N TYR A 125 4.06 17.16 5.19
CA TYR A 125 3.50 17.21 3.84
C TYR A 125 2.03 16.74 3.83
N ASP A 126 1.25 17.14 2.81
CA ASP A 126 -0.10 16.58 2.63
C ASP A 126 0.00 15.09 2.24
N PRO A 127 -0.52 14.16 3.05
CA PRO A 127 -0.35 12.72 2.79
C PRO A 127 -1.03 12.22 1.50
N TYR A 128 -1.92 13.01 0.90
CA TYR A 128 -2.83 12.54 -0.15
C TYR A 128 -2.69 13.32 -1.46
N ALA A 129 -2.33 14.61 -1.40
CA ALA A 129 -2.36 15.54 -2.54
C ALA A 129 -1.64 15.02 -3.79
N HIS A 130 -0.47 14.41 -3.61
CA HIS A 130 0.37 13.90 -4.71
C HIS A 130 -0.32 12.89 -5.62
N THR A 131 -1.38 12.20 -5.14
CA THR A 131 -2.10 11.17 -5.91
C THR A 131 -3.26 11.70 -6.77
N TRP A 132 -3.58 12.99 -6.71
CA TRP A 132 -4.74 13.56 -7.42
C TRP A 132 -4.60 15.02 -7.87
N LYS A 133 -3.77 15.82 -7.20
CA LYS A 133 -3.58 17.24 -7.52
C LYS A 133 -2.84 17.36 -8.87
N ASP A 134 -3.09 18.45 -9.59
CA ASP A 134 -2.36 18.79 -10.82
C ASP A 134 -2.35 17.72 -11.91
N GLY A 135 -3.44 16.96 -12.02
CA GLY A 135 -3.59 15.89 -13.01
C GLY A 135 -2.92 14.57 -12.62
N ASN A 136 -2.38 14.48 -11.40
CA ASN A 136 -1.73 13.26 -10.93
C ASN A 136 -2.74 12.14 -10.68
N SER A 137 -2.21 10.92 -10.70
CA SER A 137 -2.95 9.70 -10.40
C SER A 137 -2.02 8.67 -9.76
N ARG A 138 -2.58 7.55 -9.34
CA ARG A 138 -1.80 6.39 -8.92
C ARG A 138 -2.27 5.14 -9.64
N TRP A 139 -1.42 4.13 -9.68
CA TRP A 139 -1.75 2.80 -10.18
C TRP A 139 -0.87 1.74 -9.51
N ASP A 140 -1.19 0.46 -9.73
CA ASP A 140 -0.48 -0.67 -9.11
C ASP A 140 -0.47 -1.85 -10.09
N ILE A 141 0.73 -2.38 -10.35
CA ILE A 141 0.94 -3.45 -11.33
C ILE A 141 0.52 -4.82 -10.80
N ILE A 142 0.44 -5.05 -9.47
CA ILE A 142 0.13 -6.41 -8.97
C ILE A 142 -1.26 -6.89 -9.40
N ASP A 143 -2.27 -6.00 -9.39
CA ASP A 143 -3.62 -6.35 -9.83
C ASP A 143 -3.73 -6.35 -11.37
N LEU A 144 -2.84 -5.64 -12.10
CA LEU A 144 -2.67 -5.81 -13.54
C LEU A 144 -2.18 -7.23 -13.87
N MET A 145 -1.18 -7.74 -13.14
CA MET A 145 -0.66 -9.10 -13.33
C MET A 145 -1.73 -10.15 -13.05
N ARG A 146 -2.43 -10.02 -11.92
CA ARG A 146 -3.55 -10.91 -11.56
C ARG A 146 -4.64 -10.90 -12.62
N ALA A 147 -5.02 -9.72 -13.13
CA ALA A 147 -6.06 -9.59 -14.15
C ALA A 147 -5.61 -10.17 -15.50
N CYS A 148 -4.34 -10.01 -15.85
CA CYS A 148 -3.77 -10.62 -17.04
C CYS A 148 -3.81 -12.15 -16.93
N TYR A 149 -3.32 -12.73 -15.83
CA TYR A 149 -3.41 -14.16 -15.58
C TYR A 149 -4.86 -14.69 -15.64
N ALA A 150 -5.79 -13.99 -15.01
CA ALA A 150 -7.17 -14.46 -14.91
C ALA A 150 -7.95 -14.34 -16.22
N LEU A 151 -7.77 -13.23 -16.94
CA LEU A 151 -8.64 -12.88 -18.06
C LEU A 151 -7.99 -13.12 -19.41
N ARG A 152 -6.68 -12.89 -19.55
CA ARG A 152 -5.96 -12.96 -20.82
C ARG A 152 -4.53 -13.48 -20.59
N PRO A 153 -4.37 -14.75 -20.19
CA PRO A 153 -3.08 -15.29 -19.77
C PRO A 153 -2.09 -15.48 -20.92
N GLU A 154 -2.57 -15.48 -22.16
CA GLU A 154 -1.77 -15.84 -23.33
C GLU A 154 -0.60 -14.87 -23.55
N GLY A 155 0.57 -15.42 -23.88
CA GLY A 155 1.78 -14.66 -24.20
C GLY A 155 2.69 -14.33 -23.02
N ILE A 156 2.28 -14.68 -21.79
CA ILE A 156 3.08 -14.53 -20.56
C ILE A 156 3.19 -15.90 -19.88
N VAL A 157 4.37 -16.22 -19.36
CA VAL A 157 4.61 -17.44 -18.58
C VAL A 157 4.28 -17.15 -17.11
N TRP A 158 3.41 -17.96 -16.53
CA TRP A 158 2.92 -17.77 -15.16
C TRP A 158 3.57 -18.81 -14.24
N PRO A 159 4.45 -18.41 -13.32
CA PRO A 159 5.08 -19.33 -12.39
C PRO A 159 4.07 -19.82 -11.35
N GLU A 160 4.28 -21.03 -10.86
CA GLU A 160 3.52 -21.61 -9.76
C GLU A 160 4.33 -21.55 -8.45
N ASN A 161 3.64 -21.57 -7.31
CA ASN A 161 4.23 -21.76 -5.99
C ASN A 161 4.36 -23.26 -5.67
N ASP A 162 4.85 -23.58 -4.48
CA ASP A 162 5.07 -24.96 -4.04
C ASP A 162 3.76 -25.78 -3.93
N ASP A 163 2.59 -25.11 -3.88
CA ASP A 163 1.26 -25.72 -3.86
C ASP A 163 0.66 -25.91 -5.27
N GLY A 164 1.40 -25.57 -6.34
CA GLY A 164 0.90 -25.60 -7.72
C GLY A 164 -0.08 -24.47 -8.06
N LEU A 165 -0.12 -23.40 -7.25
CA LEU A 165 -0.96 -22.23 -7.45
C LEU A 165 -0.18 -21.08 -8.10
N PRO A 166 -0.83 -20.21 -8.90
CA PRO A 166 -0.15 -19.11 -9.57
C PRO A 166 0.51 -18.14 -8.58
N SER A 167 1.80 -17.86 -8.79
CA SER A 167 2.56 -16.92 -7.97
C SER A 167 2.64 -15.53 -8.61
N MET A 168 2.36 -14.50 -7.81
CA MET A 168 2.49 -13.09 -8.18
C MET A 168 3.73 -12.45 -7.54
N ARG A 169 4.75 -13.26 -7.21
CA ARG A 169 6.03 -12.76 -6.72
C ARG A 169 6.85 -12.24 -7.90
N LEU A 170 7.37 -11.02 -7.79
CA LEU A 170 8.00 -10.31 -8.91
C LEU A 170 9.26 -11.05 -9.39
N GLU A 171 10.05 -11.60 -8.48
CA GLU A 171 11.24 -12.39 -8.75
C GLU A 171 10.93 -13.70 -9.51
N LEU A 172 9.78 -14.32 -9.23
CA LEU A 172 9.35 -15.52 -9.97
C LEU A 172 8.81 -15.17 -11.36
N LEU A 173 8.01 -14.09 -11.46
CA LEU A 173 7.44 -13.63 -12.72
C LEU A 173 8.53 -13.22 -13.72
N THR A 174 9.49 -12.41 -13.27
CA THR A 174 10.63 -11.97 -14.10
C THR A 174 11.46 -13.16 -14.57
N LYS A 175 11.86 -14.05 -13.66
CA LYS A 175 12.60 -15.28 -13.99
C LYS A 175 11.87 -16.15 -15.00
N ALA A 176 10.56 -16.38 -14.82
CA ALA A 176 9.77 -17.21 -15.72
C ALA A 176 9.64 -16.63 -17.14
N ASN A 177 9.77 -15.30 -17.29
CA ASN A 177 9.64 -14.60 -18.56
C ASN A 177 10.98 -14.13 -19.14
N GLY A 178 12.12 -14.60 -18.60
CA GLY A 178 13.45 -14.26 -19.10
C GLY A 178 13.82 -12.78 -18.93
N ILE A 179 13.23 -12.11 -17.94
CA ILE A 179 13.53 -10.73 -17.59
C ILE A 179 14.62 -10.73 -16.52
N GLU A 180 15.67 -9.95 -16.74
CA GLU A 180 16.75 -9.79 -15.78
C GLU A 180 16.23 -9.15 -14.48
N HIS A 181 16.52 -9.80 -13.37
CA HIS A 181 16.21 -9.33 -12.03
C HIS A 181 17.44 -9.62 -11.16
N ALA A 182 18.36 -8.66 -11.09
CA ALA A 182 19.70 -8.87 -10.56
C ALA A 182 19.69 -9.18 -9.05
N ASN A 183 19.38 -8.18 -8.22
CA ASN A 183 19.25 -8.32 -6.78
C ASN A 183 17.78 -8.08 -6.42
N ALA A 184 17.00 -9.16 -6.29
CA ALA A 184 15.68 -9.04 -5.68
C ALA A 184 15.82 -8.48 -4.26
N HIS A 185 14.92 -7.58 -3.85
CA HIS A 185 15.00 -6.83 -2.59
C HIS A 185 16.12 -5.76 -2.57
N ASP A 186 16.39 -5.19 -3.74
CA ASP A 186 17.01 -3.87 -3.91
C ASP A 186 15.98 -3.02 -4.67
N ALA A 187 15.49 -1.97 -4.02
CA ALA A 187 14.43 -1.12 -4.56
C ALA A 187 14.70 -0.68 -6.03
N THR A 188 15.96 -0.46 -6.42
CA THR A 188 16.28 -0.07 -7.80
C THR A 188 16.02 -1.20 -8.78
N SER A 189 16.44 -2.42 -8.43
CA SER A 189 16.23 -3.63 -9.24
C SER A 189 14.74 -3.95 -9.37
N ASP A 190 14.00 -3.83 -8.26
CA ASP A 190 12.55 -4.08 -8.23
C ASP A 190 11.77 -3.05 -9.07
N VAL A 191 12.19 -1.78 -9.10
CA VAL A 191 11.61 -0.77 -10.01
C VAL A 191 11.82 -1.14 -11.48
N TYR A 192 13.03 -1.53 -11.89
CA TYR A 192 13.29 -1.95 -13.27
C TYR A 192 12.51 -3.23 -13.64
N ALA A 193 12.45 -4.21 -12.75
CA ALA A 193 11.66 -5.42 -12.91
C ALA A 193 10.17 -5.10 -13.09
N THR A 194 9.64 -4.16 -12.31
CA THR A 194 8.25 -3.69 -12.41
C THR A 194 7.97 -3.03 -13.75
N ILE A 195 8.86 -2.15 -14.23
CA ILE A 195 8.76 -1.53 -15.56
C ILE A 195 8.77 -2.60 -16.66
N ALA A 196 9.66 -3.60 -16.56
CA ALA A 196 9.78 -4.67 -17.54
C ALA A 196 8.52 -5.56 -17.59
N MET A 197 7.93 -5.89 -16.44
CA MET A 197 6.67 -6.62 -16.39
C MET A 197 5.51 -5.82 -16.98
N ALA A 198 5.43 -4.52 -16.68
CA ALA A 198 4.42 -3.64 -17.28
C ALA A 198 4.59 -3.53 -18.82
N LYS A 199 5.83 -3.42 -19.31
CA LYS A 199 6.18 -3.48 -20.74
C LYS A 199 5.68 -4.78 -21.37
N LEU A 200 5.96 -5.92 -20.74
CA LEU A 200 5.54 -7.24 -21.22
C LEU A 200 4.01 -7.33 -21.34
N VAL A 201 3.27 -6.90 -20.32
CA VAL A 201 1.79 -6.90 -20.38
C VAL A 201 1.27 -5.96 -21.46
N LYS A 202 1.86 -4.76 -21.61
CA LYS A 202 1.47 -3.83 -22.67
C LYS A 202 1.74 -4.39 -24.08
N GLU A 203 2.81 -5.17 -24.26
CA GLU A 203 3.12 -5.82 -25.53
C GLU A 203 2.18 -6.98 -25.85
N LYS A 204 1.98 -7.89 -24.89
CA LYS A 204 1.21 -9.13 -25.11
C LYS A 204 -0.30 -8.92 -25.01
N GLN A 205 -0.74 -8.01 -24.15
CA GLN A 205 -2.16 -7.76 -23.86
C GLN A 205 -2.51 -6.25 -23.85
N PRO A 206 -2.26 -5.52 -24.94
CA PRO A 206 -2.40 -4.05 -25.00
C PRO A 206 -3.82 -3.56 -24.65
N LYS A 207 -4.86 -4.25 -25.13
CA LYS A 207 -6.26 -3.87 -24.85
C LYS A 207 -6.61 -4.00 -23.37
N LEU A 208 -6.07 -5.02 -22.68
CA LEU A 208 -6.28 -5.21 -21.26
C LEU A 208 -5.52 -4.14 -20.47
N PHE A 209 -4.26 -3.90 -20.85
CA PHE A 209 -3.43 -2.84 -20.27
C PHE A 209 -4.15 -1.48 -20.34
N ASP A 210 -4.59 -1.07 -21.53
CA ASP A 210 -5.26 0.22 -21.74
C ASP A 210 -6.58 0.31 -20.97
N PHE A 211 -7.35 -0.78 -20.94
CA PHE A 211 -8.60 -0.84 -20.18
C PHE A 211 -8.36 -0.61 -18.68
N LEU A 212 -7.41 -1.34 -18.08
CA LEU A 212 -7.11 -1.26 -16.65
C LEU A 212 -6.41 0.04 -16.27
N PHE A 213 -5.53 0.55 -17.14
CA PHE A 213 -4.93 1.86 -16.93
C PHE A 213 -6.00 2.93 -16.84
N ASN A 214 -6.98 2.95 -17.76
CA ASN A 214 -8.10 3.89 -17.70
C ASN A 214 -8.99 3.68 -16.46
N LEU A 215 -9.12 2.44 -15.98
CA LEU A 215 -9.91 2.09 -14.81
C LEU A 215 -9.30 2.58 -13.49
N ARG A 216 -8.02 3.00 -13.45
CA ARG A 216 -7.42 3.59 -12.25
C ARG A 216 -8.18 4.83 -11.72
N SER A 217 -8.94 5.49 -12.60
CA SER A 217 -9.79 6.63 -12.24
C SER A 217 -11.05 6.17 -11.50
N LYS A 218 -11.27 6.69 -10.28
CA LYS A 218 -12.48 6.41 -9.50
C LYS A 218 -13.79 6.64 -10.28
N ARG A 219 -13.85 7.68 -11.13
CA ARG A 219 -15.03 7.99 -11.95
C ARG A 219 -15.32 6.90 -12.98
N LYS A 220 -14.28 6.26 -13.52
CA LYS A 220 -14.42 5.12 -14.45
C LYS A 220 -14.90 3.88 -13.71
N VAL A 221 -14.38 3.63 -12.51
CA VAL A 221 -14.88 2.55 -11.63
C VAL A 221 -16.36 2.76 -11.30
N GLU A 222 -16.74 3.95 -10.84
CA GLU A 222 -18.13 4.33 -10.52
C GLU A 222 -19.08 4.06 -11.69
N SER A 223 -18.66 4.35 -12.93
CA SER A 223 -19.50 4.14 -14.12
C SER A 223 -19.85 2.67 -14.42
N LEU A 224 -19.13 1.72 -13.82
CA LEU A 224 -19.42 0.28 -13.93
C LEU A 224 -20.40 -0.20 -12.85
N ILE A 225 -20.58 0.57 -11.77
CA ILE A 225 -21.33 0.16 -10.58
C ILE A 225 -22.82 0.49 -10.80
N ASP A 226 -23.61 -0.55 -11.00
CA ASP A 226 -25.07 -0.46 -11.09
C ASP A 226 -25.74 -1.28 -9.99
N ILE A 227 -25.97 -0.60 -8.87
CA ILE A 227 -26.60 -1.11 -7.67
C ILE A 227 -28.11 -1.36 -7.87
N ILE A 228 -28.77 -0.62 -8.77
CA ILE A 228 -30.22 -0.71 -8.96
C ILE A 228 -30.57 -2.00 -9.68
N ASN A 229 -29.90 -2.28 -10.79
CA ASN A 229 -30.16 -3.50 -11.56
C ASN A 229 -29.37 -4.71 -11.03
N MET A 230 -28.53 -4.51 -10.00
CA MET A 230 -27.60 -5.50 -9.47
C MET A 230 -26.80 -6.12 -10.61
N THR A 231 -26.15 -5.27 -11.42
CA THR A 231 -25.43 -5.72 -12.61
C THR A 231 -24.14 -6.43 -12.17
N PRO A 232 -23.95 -7.72 -12.51
CA PRO A 232 -22.77 -8.46 -12.10
C PRO A 232 -21.53 -7.96 -12.84
N LEU A 233 -20.41 -7.96 -12.12
CA LEU A 233 -19.10 -7.55 -12.60
C LEU A 233 -18.08 -8.67 -12.34
N VAL A 234 -17.05 -8.75 -13.15
CA VAL A 234 -15.82 -9.47 -12.79
C VAL A 234 -15.03 -8.58 -11.86
N HIS A 235 -14.57 -9.12 -10.73
CA HIS A 235 -13.61 -8.46 -9.85
C HIS A 235 -12.38 -9.33 -9.71
N VAL A 236 -11.19 -8.73 -9.88
CA VAL A 236 -9.90 -9.37 -9.61
C VAL A 236 -9.30 -8.72 -8.37
N SER A 237 -8.91 -9.53 -7.40
CA SER A 237 -8.36 -9.10 -6.12
C SER A 237 -7.65 -10.25 -5.42
N GLY A 238 -6.47 -9.96 -4.83
CA GLY A 238 -5.74 -10.91 -3.99
C GLY A 238 -6.56 -11.57 -2.87
N MET A 239 -7.60 -10.91 -2.36
CA MET A 239 -8.49 -11.45 -1.31
C MET A 239 -9.29 -12.70 -1.74
N PHE A 240 -9.43 -12.95 -3.04
CA PHE A 240 -10.11 -14.15 -3.54
C PHE A 240 -9.24 -15.40 -3.49
N GLY A 241 -7.92 -15.25 -3.31
CA GLY A 241 -7.00 -16.39 -3.29
C GLY A 241 -6.51 -16.82 -4.67
N ALA A 242 -5.35 -17.49 -4.70
CA ALA A 242 -4.71 -17.96 -5.92
C ALA A 242 -5.42 -19.18 -6.53
N ASP A 243 -6.15 -19.94 -5.70
CA ASP A 243 -6.95 -21.13 -6.06
C ASP A 243 -8.02 -20.84 -7.12
N ARG A 244 -8.59 -19.62 -7.11
CA ARG A 244 -9.53 -19.12 -8.12
C ARG A 244 -8.94 -18.03 -9.02
N GLY A 245 -7.61 -18.02 -9.15
CA GLY A 245 -6.88 -17.02 -9.93
C GLY A 245 -7.21 -15.58 -9.55
N PHE A 246 -7.40 -15.33 -8.25
CA PHE A 246 -7.71 -14.02 -7.68
C PHE A 246 -9.00 -13.41 -8.23
N THR A 247 -9.95 -14.20 -8.74
CA THR A 247 -11.08 -13.70 -9.52
C THR A 247 -12.41 -14.23 -9.02
N SER A 248 -13.44 -13.39 -9.07
CA SER A 248 -14.82 -13.83 -8.95
C SER A 248 -15.79 -12.94 -9.74
N TRP A 249 -17.01 -13.43 -9.95
CA TRP A 249 -18.14 -12.56 -10.23
C TRP A 249 -18.70 -11.98 -8.94
N VAL A 250 -18.83 -10.66 -8.91
CA VAL A 250 -19.40 -9.92 -7.79
C VAL A 250 -20.62 -9.14 -8.23
N VAL A 251 -21.49 -8.83 -7.29
CA VAL A 251 -22.65 -7.95 -7.52
C VAL A 251 -22.66 -6.81 -6.51
N PRO A 252 -22.81 -5.54 -6.96
CA PRO A 252 -22.90 -4.41 -6.05
C PRO A 252 -24.27 -4.37 -5.37
N LEU A 253 -24.27 -4.19 -4.05
CA LEU A 253 -25.49 -4.21 -3.22
C LEU A 253 -25.88 -2.83 -2.71
N ALA A 254 -24.88 -2.06 -2.24
CA ALA A 254 -25.06 -0.72 -1.70
C ALA A 254 -23.72 0.03 -1.66
N TRP A 255 -23.77 1.36 -1.61
CA TRP A 255 -22.63 2.15 -1.16
C TRP A 255 -22.45 2.01 0.35
N HIS A 256 -21.20 2.07 0.81
CA HIS A 256 -20.92 2.05 2.24
C HIS A 256 -21.51 3.30 2.93
N PRO A 257 -22.11 3.19 4.12
CA PRO A 257 -22.82 4.30 4.76
C PRO A 257 -21.92 5.49 5.15
N THR A 258 -20.70 5.24 5.63
CA THR A 258 -19.76 6.28 6.07
C THR A 258 -18.57 6.52 5.11
N ASN A 259 -18.07 5.49 4.43
CA ASN A 259 -16.95 5.60 3.49
C ASN A 259 -17.41 5.82 2.04
N ASN A 260 -17.40 7.07 1.59
CA ASN A 260 -17.81 7.46 0.23
C ASN A 260 -16.99 6.82 -0.90
N ASN A 261 -15.85 6.20 -0.61
CA ASN A 261 -15.03 5.50 -1.62
C ASN A 261 -15.23 3.98 -1.59
N ALA A 262 -16.19 3.43 -0.85
CA ALA A 262 -16.41 2.00 -0.74
C ALA A 262 -17.79 1.58 -1.22
N VAL A 263 -17.84 0.55 -2.08
CA VAL A 263 -19.06 -0.16 -2.45
C VAL A 263 -19.08 -1.54 -1.80
N ILE A 264 -20.21 -1.93 -1.24
CA ILE A 264 -20.47 -3.25 -0.67
C ILE A 264 -20.87 -4.17 -1.82
N VAL A 265 -20.14 -5.26 -2.01
CA VAL A 265 -20.43 -6.27 -3.02
C VAL A 265 -20.58 -7.64 -2.39
N ALA A 266 -21.41 -8.50 -3.00
CA ALA A 266 -21.43 -9.92 -2.70
C ALA A 266 -20.60 -10.71 -3.72
N ASP A 267 -19.85 -11.70 -3.23
CA ASP A 267 -19.19 -12.72 -4.06
C ASP A 267 -20.24 -13.76 -4.49
N LEU A 268 -20.55 -13.80 -5.80
CA LEU A 268 -21.56 -14.71 -6.35
C LEU A 268 -21.08 -16.16 -6.42
N ALA A 269 -19.78 -16.41 -6.31
CA ALA A 269 -19.19 -17.75 -6.38
C ALA A 269 -19.09 -18.43 -4.99
N GLN A 270 -19.69 -17.84 -3.95
CA GLN A 270 -19.72 -18.35 -2.59
C GLN A 270 -21.15 -18.67 -2.15
N ASP A 271 -21.31 -19.32 -1.01
CA ASP A 271 -22.62 -19.55 -0.42
C ASP A 271 -23.24 -18.24 0.10
N ILE A 272 -24.30 -17.79 -0.58
CA ILE A 272 -25.04 -16.56 -0.22
C ILE A 272 -26.12 -16.78 0.84
N THR A 273 -26.36 -18.02 1.28
CA THR A 273 -27.42 -18.35 2.22
C THR A 273 -27.37 -17.50 3.49
N PRO A 274 -26.18 -17.24 4.10
CA PRO A 274 -26.07 -16.32 5.23
C PRO A 274 -26.62 -14.90 4.95
N LEU A 275 -26.45 -14.38 3.72
CA LEU A 275 -26.96 -13.05 3.35
C LEU A 275 -28.48 -12.97 3.27
N LEU A 276 -29.12 -14.12 3.06
CA LEU A 276 -30.58 -14.22 2.89
C LEU A 276 -31.28 -14.51 4.23
N GLU A 277 -30.60 -15.21 5.14
CA GLU A 277 -31.21 -15.73 6.37
C GLU A 277 -30.86 -14.95 7.64
N LEU A 278 -29.68 -14.34 7.69
CA LEU A 278 -29.17 -13.69 8.91
C LEU A 278 -29.57 -12.22 9.00
N SER A 279 -29.69 -11.74 10.24
CA SER A 279 -29.81 -10.33 10.57
C SER A 279 -28.49 -9.58 10.38
N ALA A 280 -28.54 -8.24 10.35
CA ALA A 280 -27.35 -7.40 10.24
C ALA A 280 -26.34 -7.64 11.37
N ASP A 281 -26.82 -7.87 12.60
CA ASP A 281 -25.94 -8.11 13.76
C ASP A 281 -25.21 -9.46 13.65
N GLU A 282 -25.92 -10.52 13.27
CA GLU A 282 -25.34 -11.86 13.06
C GLU A 282 -24.36 -11.88 11.87
N LEU A 283 -24.70 -11.19 10.78
CA LEU A 283 -23.81 -11.00 9.63
C LEU A 283 -22.53 -10.29 10.05
N ARG A 284 -22.64 -9.21 10.84
CA ARG A 284 -21.51 -8.43 11.30
C ARG A 284 -20.60 -9.23 12.23
N GLU A 285 -21.17 -9.94 13.19
CA GLU A 285 -20.42 -10.82 14.09
C GLU A 285 -19.63 -11.84 13.27
N ARG A 286 -20.30 -12.58 12.38
CA ARG A 286 -19.65 -13.61 11.56
C ARG A 286 -18.62 -13.05 10.57
N LEU A 287 -18.86 -11.87 10.00
CA LEU A 287 -17.93 -11.21 9.07
C LEU A 287 -16.60 -10.86 9.74
N TYR A 288 -16.62 -10.54 11.04
CA TYR A 288 -15.43 -10.16 11.80
C TYR A 288 -14.84 -11.28 12.66
N THR A 289 -15.47 -12.46 12.69
CA THR A 289 -14.88 -13.66 13.29
C THR A 289 -13.79 -14.22 12.37
N PRO A 290 -12.54 -14.40 12.86
CA PRO A 290 -11.47 -14.99 12.06
C PRO A 290 -11.84 -16.39 11.57
N LYS A 291 -11.40 -16.76 10.35
CA LYS A 291 -11.74 -18.04 9.72
C LYS A 291 -11.43 -19.26 10.61
N LYS A 292 -10.34 -19.22 11.37
CA LYS A 292 -9.94 -20.29 12.31
C LYS A 292 -10.93 -20.50 13.46
N ASP A 293 -11.72 -19.48 13.78
CA ASP A 293 -12.67 -19.46 14.90
C ASP A 293 -14.13 -19.66 14.41
N LEU A 294 -14.36 -19.77 13.09
CA LEU A 294 -15.68 -19.99 12.49
C LEU A 294 -16.17 -21.45 12.58
N GLY A 295 -15.29 -22.42 12.86
CA GLY A 295 -15.64 -23.84 12.83
C GLY A 295 -16.12 -24.28 11.44
N ASP A 296 -17.29 -24.92 11.38
CA ASP A 296 -17.90 -25.42 10.14
C ASP A 296 -18.76 -24.37 9.41
N LEU A 297 -18.88 -23.14 9.95
CA LEU A 297 -19.68 -22.10 9.33
C LEU A 297 -18.98 -21.52 8.09
N ALA A 298 -19.76 -21.35 7.01
CA ALA A 298 -19.29 -20.63 5.84
C ALA A 298 -19.02 -19.15 6.16
N PRO A 299 -17.94 -18.55 5.62
CA PRO A 299 -17.67 -17.13 5.76
C PRO A 299 -18.75 -16.30 5.05
N ILE A 300 -18.99 -15.08 5.54
CA ILE A 300 -19.93 -14.16 4.90
C ILE A 300 -19.37 -13.70 3.55
N PRO A 301 -20.08 -13.89 2.42
CA PRO A 301 -19.56 -13.58 1.09
C PRO A 301 -19.70 -12.09 0.76
N LEU A 302 -19.38 -11.20 1.71
CA LEU A 302 -19.34 -9.75 1.51
C LEU A 302 -17.90 -9.26 1.40
N LYS A 303 -17.72 -8.27 0.54
CA LYS A 303 -16.46 -7.58 0.37
C LYS A 303 -16.70 -6.09 0.12
N LEU A 304 -15.80 -5.25 0.62
CA LEU A 304 -15.71 -3.86 0.20
C LEU A 304 -14.79 -3.72 -1.02
N ILE A 305 -15.24 -2.97 -2.02
CA ILE A 305 -14.40 -2.50 -3.12
C ILE A 305 -14.16 -1.00 -2.91
N HIS A 306 -12.90 -0.64 -2.68
CA HIS A 306 -12.48 0.74 -2.54
C HIS A 306 -12.15 1.35 -3.91
N ILE A 307 -13.02 2.21 -4.43
CA ILE A 307 -12.93 2.77 -5.79
C ILE A 307 -11.69 3.66 -6.00
N ASN A 308 -11.13 4.19 -4.92
CA ASN A 308 -9.92 5.01 -4.94
C ASN A 308 -8.62 4.18 -4.84
N LYS A 309 -8.70 2.85 -4.70
CA LYS A 309 -7.55 1.93 -4.62
C LYS A 309 -7.37 1.12 -5.91
N CYS A 310 -7.66 1.74 -7.05
CA CYS A 310 -7.52 1.17 -8.40
C CYS A 310 -8.05 -0.27 -8.57
N PRO A 311 -9.28 -0.59 -8.09
CA PRO A 311 -9.77 -1.95 -8.10
C PRO A 311 -10.02 -2.42 -9.54
N VAL A 312 -9.62 -3.66 -9.84
CA VAL A 312 -9.93 -4.27 -11.14
C VAL A 312 -11.39 -4.70 -11.18
N LEU A 313 -12.18 -4.02 -12.00
CA LEU A 313 -13.57 -4.32 -12.30
C LEU A 313 -13.80 -4.34 -13.82
N ALA A 314 -14.59 -5.29 -14.29
CA ALA A 314 -14.98 -5.36 -15.69
C ALA A 314 -16.40 -5.89 -15.83
N PRO A 315 -17.10 -5.63 -16.95
CA PRO A 315 -18.39 -6.26 -17.23
C PRO A 315 -18.30 -7.79 -17.13
N ALA A 316 -19.34 -8.46 -16.61
CA ALA A 316 -19.36 -9.92 -16.39
C ALA A 316 -18.84 -10.75 -17.59
N LYS A 317 -19.19 -10.33 -18.81
CA LYS A 317 -18.78 -10.98 -20.08
C LYS A 317 -17.27 -10.99 -20.36
N THR A 318 -16.48 -10.22 -19.59
CA THR A 318 -15.02 -10.14 -19.76
C THR A 318 -14.34 -11.44 -19.32
N LEU A 319 -14.94 -12.13 -18.33
CA LEU A 319 -14.59 -13.49 -17.94
C LEU A 319 -15.26 -14.46 -18.92
N LEU A 320 -14.45 -15.00 -19.83
CA LEU A 320 -14.90 -15.95 -20.84
C LEU A 320 -15.21 -17.31 -20.21
N PRO A 321 -16.12 -18.13 -20.77
CA PRO A 321 -16.45 -19.45 -20.24
C PRO A 321 -15.23 -20.33 -19.98
N GLU A 322 -14.30 -20.39 -20.93
CA GLU A 322 -13.06 -21.18 -20.86
C GLU A 322 -12.12 -20.70 -19.73
N ASN A 323 -12.08 -19.40 -19.45
CA ASN A 323 -11.33 -18.86 -18.33
C ASN A 323 -12.05 -19.12 -17.00
N ALA A 324 -13.37 -19.05 -16.97
CA ALA A 324 -14.13 -19.40 -15.77
C ALA A 324 -13.92 -20.87 -15.39
N GLU A 325 -13.93 -21.78 -16.39
CA GLU A 325 -13.64 -23.20 -16.20
C GLU A 325 -12.22 -23.42 -15.68
N ARG A 326 -11.20 -22.80 -16.31
CA ARG A 326 -9.80 -22.85 -15.86
C ARG A 326 -9.61 -22.37 -14.42
N LEU A 327 -10.39 -21.38 -13.99
CA LEU A 327 -10.31 -20.78 -12.67
C LEU A 327 -11.26 -21.44 -11.64
N GLY A 328 -12.02 -22.48 -12.02
CA GLY A 328 -12.97 -23.14 -11.13
C GLY A 328 -14.19 -22.29 -10.73
N ILE A 329 -14.58 -21.32 -11.56
CA ILE A 329 -15.70 -20.41 -11.29
C ILE A 329 -16.95 -20.90 -12.04
N ASP A 330 -17.93 -21.45 -11.31
CA ASP A 330 -19.21 -21.86 -11.88
C ASP A 330 -20.11 -20.65 -12.16
N ARG A 331 -20.18 -20.26 -13.44
CA ARG A 331 -20.99 -19.15 -13.92
C ARG A 331 -22.50 -19.38 -13.75
N ASN A 332 -22.98 -20.62 -13.85
CA ASN A 332 -24.39 -20.92 -13.67
C ASN A 332 -24.80 -20.82 -12.20
N ALA A 333 -23.95 -21.33 -11.30
CA ALA A 333 -24.14 -21.14 -9.86
C ALA A 333 -24.16 -19.65 -9.48
N CYS A 334 -23.24 -18.85 -10.04
CA CYS A 334 -23.22 -17.40 -9.81
C CYS A 334 -24.52 -16.72 -10.29
N LEU A 335 -25.06 -17.10 -11.46
CA LEU A 335 -26.33 -16.56 -11.97
C LEU A 335 -27.53 -17.00 -11.13
N ALA A 336 -27.53 -18.22 -10.62
CA ALA A 336 -28.55 -18.71 -9.69
C ALA A 336 -28.53 -17.91 -8.37
N ASN A 337 -27.34 -17.66 -7.82
CA ASN A 337 -27.16 -16.82 -6.64
C ASN A 337 -27.63 -15.37 -6.91
N LEU A 338 -27.30 -14.80 -8.06
CA LEU A 338 -27.77 -13.47 -8.45
C LEU A 338 -29.30 -13.39 -8.48
N LYS A 339 -29.97 -14.41 -9.02
CA LYS A 339 -31.44 -14.47 -9.05
C LYS A 339 -32.02 -14.47 -7.64
N ARG A 340 -31.50 -15.32 -6.75
CA ARG A 340 -31.94 -15.40 -5.33
C ARG A 340 -31.73 -14.07 -4.60
N LEU A 341 -30.59 -13.40 -4.81
CA LEU A 341 -30.32 -12.09 -4.20
C LEU A 341 -31.31 -11.02 -4.67
N LYS A 342 -31.69 -11.02 -5.96
CA LYS A 342 -32.69 -10.09 -6.53
C LYS A 342 -34.10 -10.30 -5.98
N GLU A 343 -34.42 -11.50 -5.51
CA GLU A 343 -35.72 -11.84 -4.92
C GLU A 343 -35.82 -11.45 -3.44
N SER A 344 -34.69 -11.11 -2.80
CA SER A 344 -34.66 -10.73 -1.38
C SER A 344 -35.03 -9.26 -1.16
N ALA A 345 -36.09 -9.03 -0.37
CA ALA A 345 -36.55 -7.69 -0.01
C ALA A 345 -35.70 -7.02 1.08
N THR A 346 -35.09 -7.81 1.97
CA THR A 346 -34.35 -7.33 3.16
C THR A 346 -32.85 -7.22 2.94
N LEU A 347 -32.33 -7.79 1.83
CA LEU A 347 -30.89 -7.88 1.56
C LEU A 347 -30.17 -6.53 1.72
N ARG A 348 -30.67 -5.47 1.06
CA ARG A 348 -30.00 -4.16 1.07
C ARG A 348 -29.94 -3.56 2.47
N GLU A 349 -31.04 -3.63 3.22
CA GLU A 349 -31.12 -3.11 4.59
C GLU A 349 -30.13 -3.84 5.50
N ASN A 350 -30.12 -5.18 5.45
CA ASN A 350 -29.22 -5.99 6.26
C ASN A 350 -27.75 -5.70 5.96
N VAL A 351 -27.36 -5.66 4.67
CA VAL A 351 -25.94 -5.41 4.33
C VAL A 351 -25.49 -3.99 4.65
N VAL A 352 -26.37 -2.99 4.55
CA VAL A 352 -26.03 -1.63 4.99
C VAL A 352 -25.91 -1.58 6.51
N GLY A 353 -26.81 -2.25 7.24
CA GLY A 353 -26.77 -2.35 8.70
C GLY A 353 -25.46 -2.92 9.24
N VAL A 354 -24.86 -3.91 8.54
CA VAL A 354 -23.54 -4.48 8.88
C VAL A 354 -22.44 -3.40 9.00
N TYR A 355 -22.49 -2.39 8.14
CA TYR A 355 -21.45 -1.35 8.05
C TYR A 355 -21.86 0.01 8.65
N GLN A 356 -23.08 0.14 9.19
CA GLN A 356 -23.51 1.38 9.86
C GLN A 356 -22.88 1.56 11.24
N VAL A 357 -22.55 0.46 11.91
CA VAL A 357 -21.90 0.51 13.21
C VAL A 357 -20.41 0.55 12.99
N ASP A 358 -19.81 1.70 13.30
CA ASP A 358 -18.37 1.87 13.26
C ASP A 358 -17.73 0.90 14.25
N ARG A 359 -16.68 0.22 13.79
CA ARG A 359 -15.88 -0.63 14.66
C ARG A 359 -15.05 0.25 15.58
N GLU A 360 -15.24 0.10 16.88
CA GLU A 360 -14.34 0.67 17.87
C GLU A 360 -13.04 -0.12 17.86
N TYR A 361 -12.00 0.47 17.30
CA TYR A 361 -10.63 0.00 17.50
C TYR A 361 -10.05 0.69 18.73
N PRO A 362 -9.17 0.01 19.50
CA PRO A 362 -8.39 0.68 20.53
C PRO A 362 -7.66 1.86 19.91
N LYS A 363 -7.90 3.07 20.41
CA LYS A 363 -7.18 4.26 19.95
C LYS A 363 -5.70 4.11 20.32
N SER A 364 -4.83 4.38 19.36
CA SER A 364 -3.40 4.46 19.62
C SER A 364 -3.08 5.76 20.35
N ASN A 365 -2.28 5.68 21.40
CA ASN A 365 -1.69 6.87 22.03
C ASN A 365 -0.40 7.32 21.32
N ASN A 366 0.05 6.57 20.30
CA ASN A 366 1.22 6.92 19.51
C ASN A 366 0.81 7.77 18.31
N VAL A 367 1.23 9.04 18.30
CA VAL A 367 0.89 10.00 17.26
C VAL A 367 1.29 9.55 15.86
N ASP A 368 2.36 8.74 15.71
CA ASP A 368 2.79 8.22 14.42
C ASP A 368 1.77 7.27 13.78
N ALA A 369 0.84 6.71 14.57
CA ALA A 369 -0.23 5.84 14.10
C ALA A 369 -1.59 6.56 13.92
N MET A 370 -1.65 7.88 14.14
CA MET A 370 -2.90 8.65 14.16
C MET A 370 -3.21 9.36 12.83
N ILE A 371 -2.55 8.99 11.72
CA ILE A 371 -2.79 9.61 10.40
C ILE A 371 -4.27 9.53 9.95
N TYR A 372 -4.96 8.45 10.34
CA TYR A 372 -6.36 8.20 9.98
C TYR A 372 -7.39 8.70 10.99
N ASP A 373 -6.96 9.36 12.07
CA ASP A 373 -7.85 9.92 13.11
C ASP A 373 -8.53 11.23 12.68
N GLY A 374 -8.22 11.71 11.48
CA GLY A 374 -8.85 12.89 10.89
C GLY A 374 -7.97 13.59 9.87
N PHE A 375 -8.59 14.31 8.95
CA PHE A 375 -7.88 15.18 8.02
C PHE A 375 -7.51 16.50 8.69
N PHE A 376 -6.28 16.97 8.45
CA PHE A 376 -5.90 18.33 8.82
C PHE A 376 -6.74 19.37 8.07
N SER A 377 -7.07 20.47 8.74
CA SER A 377 -7.80 21.58 8.11
C SER A 377 -6.98 22.28 7.03
N ALA A 378 -7.62 23.03 6.13
CA ALA A 378 -6.92 23.82 5.13
C ALA A 378 -5.98 24.88 5.77
N GLY A 379 -6.39 25.46 6.91
CA GLY A 379 -5.56 26.40 7.66
C GLY A 379 -4.32 25.74 8.26
N ASP A 380 -4.46 24.56 8.84
CA ASP A 380 -3.31 23.81 9.38
C ASP A 380 -2.33 23.42 8.26
N LYS A 381 -2.84 22.97 7.09
CA LYS A 381 -2.00 22.64 5.93
C LYS A 381 -1.19 23.83 5.41
N ALA A 382 -1.78 25.03 5.38
CA ALA A 382 -1.05 26.25 5.01
C ALA A 382 0.05 26.60 6.03
N ASN A 383 -0.22 26.41 7.32
CA ASN A 383 0.81 26.59 8.35
C ASN A 383 1.93 25.55 8.25
N PHE A 384 1.62 24.31 7.82
CA PHE A 384 2.64 23.30 7.57
C PHE A 384 3.56 23.67 6.40
N GLU A 385 3.06 24.38 5.39
CA GLU A 385 3.91 24.92 4.32
C GLU A 385 4.92 25.93 4.87
N ILE A 386 4.47 26.88 5.68
CA ILE A 386 5.35 27.83 6.40
C ILE A 386 6.39 27.08 7.24
N LEU A 387 5.98 26.01 7.94
CA LEU A 387 6.88 25.17 8.73
C LEU A 387 7.99 24.55 7.87
N ARG A 388 7.64 23.96 6.71
CA ARG A 388 8.62 23.32 5.81
C ARG A 388 9.57 24.31 5.14
N GLU A 389 9.13 25.55 4.92
CA GLU A 389 9.96 26.63 4.38
C GLU A 389 10.86 27.31 5.44
N THR A 390 10.54 27.13 6.73
CA THR A 390 11.32 27.69 7.83
C THR A 390 12.63 26.92 8.01
N ALA A 391 13.74 27.65 8.13
CA ALA A 391 15.05 27.03 8.39
C ALA A 391 15.04 26.26 9.73
N PRO A 392 15.69 25.07 9.82
CA PRO A 392 15.67 24.26 11.03
C PRO A 392 16.03 25.00 12.32
N GLU A 393 16.99 25.93 12.24
CA GLU A 393 17.47 26.75 13.37
C GLU A 393 16.40 27.70 13.91
N GLN A 394 15.39 28.03 13.10
CA GLN A 394 14.30 28.95 13.44
C GLN A 394 13.04 28.22 13.93
N LEU A 395 12.95 26.89 13.76
CA LEU A 395 11.76 26.10 14.10
C LEU A 395 11.40 26.19 15.59
N ALA A 396 12.39 26.27 16.48
CA ALA A 396 12.14 26.36 17.93
C ALA A 396 11.36 27.62 18.33
N GLY A 397 11.54 28.72 17.58
CA GLY A 397 10.84 29.99 17.80
C GLY A 397 9.58 30.18 16.96
N LEU A 398 9.26 29.23 16.08
CA LEU A 398 8.15 29.35 15.15
C LEU A 398 6.80 29.23 15.88
N GLN A 399 5.98 30.27 15.79
CA GLN A 399 4.64 30.29 16.38
C GLN A 399 3.58 30.08 15.30
N LEU A 400 2.97 28.90 15.29
CA LEU A 400 1.86 28.55 14.39
C LEU A 400 0.57 28.39 15.19
N LYS A 401 -0.54 28.84 14.63
CA LYS A 401 -1.87 28.57 15.18
C LYS A 401 -2.42 27.32 14.51
N ILE A 402 -2.10 26.16 15.06
CA ILE A 402 -2.60 24.87 14.61
C ILE A 402 -3.74 24.41 15.52
N SER A 403 -4.85 24.00 14.93
CA SER A 403 -6.04 23.57 15.67
C SER A 403 -6.02 22.07 16.03
N ASP A 404 -5.29 21.27 15.26
CA ASP A 404 -5.23 19.82 15.42
C ASP A 404 -4.37 19.41 16.62
N GLU A 405 -4.93 18.62 17.53
CA GLU A 405 -4.29 18.21 18.79
C GLU A 405 -3.02 17.37 18.57
N ARG A 406 -2.91 16.68 17.42
CA ARG A 406 -1.75 15.84 17.08
C ARG A 406 -0.49 16.68 16.83
N PHE A 407 -0.65 17.96 16.48
CA PHE A 407 0.44 18.82 16.03
C PHE A 407 1.59 18.94 17.03
N ASN A 408 1.30 19.19 18.30
CA ASN A 408 2.34 19.49 19.28
C ASN A 408 3.33 18.33 19.45
N GLU A 409 2.82 17.10 19.53
CA GLU A 409 3.66 15.91 19.65
C GLU A 409 4.36 15.59 18.32
N LEU A 410 3.67 15.68 17.18
CA LEU A 410 4.29 15.53 15.86
C LEU A 410 5.45 16.50 15.66
N PHE A 411 5.25 17.78 16.01
CA PHE A 411 6.24 18.82 15.81
C PHE A 411 7.47 18.63 16.70
N PHE A 412 7.24 18.22 17.95
CA PHE A 412 8.32 17.86 18.85
C PHE A 412 9.14 16.68 18.29
N ARG A 413 8.48 15.58 17.88
CA ARG A 413 9.15 14.40 17.31
C ARG A 413 9.85 14.71 15.99
N TYR A 414 9.25 15.50 15.12
CA TYR A 414 9.86 15.96 13.87
C TYR A 414 11.18 16.68 14.12
N ARG A 415 11.20 17.65 15.05
CA ARG A 415 12.43 18.36 15.43
C ARG A 415 13.45 17.41 16.06
N ALA A 416 13.02 16.56 16.98
CA ALA A 416 13.93 15.67 17.70
C ALA A 416 14.57 14.61 16.79
N ARG A 417 13.79 13.97 15.91
CA ARG A 417 14.28 12.95 14.98
C ARG A 417 15.18 13.53 13.88
N ASN A 418 14.83 14.69 13.33
CA ASN A 418 15.52 15.26 12.17
C ASN A 418 16.66 16.22 12.53
N PHE A 419 16.52 16.96 13.64
CA PHE A 419 17.43 18.03 14.05
C PHE A 419 17.76 17.98 15.57
N PRO A 420 18.22 16.83 16.11
CA PRO A 420 18.43 16.66 17.55
C PRO A 420 19.43 17.67 18.15
N HIS A 421 20.41 18.11 17.36
CA HIS A 421 21.41 19.11 17.76
C HIS A 421 20.84 20.52 17.98
N LEU A 422 19.61 20.79 17.56
CA LEU A 422 18.91 22.06 17.75
C LEU A 422 17.91 22.02 18.92
N LEU A 423 17.84 20.91 19.66
CA LEU A 423 17.04 20.81 20.86
C LEU A 423 17.73 21.54 22.02
N SER A 424 16.94 22.26 22.83
CA SER A 424 17.38 22.79 24.12
C SER A 424 17.63 21.67 25.14
N MET A 425 18.38 21.93 26.20
CA MET A 425 18.66 20.92 27.25
C MET A 425 17.38 20.25 27.82
N PRO A 426 16.29 20.97 28.15
CA PRO A 426 15.05 20.33 28.59
C PRO A 426 14.40 19.45 27.51
N GLU A 427 14.46 19.85 26.24
CA GLU A 427 13.92 19.08 25.13
C GLU A 427 14.75 17.82 24.86
N GLN A 428 16.07 17.90 24.97
CA GLN A 428 16.96 16.74 24.89
C GLN A 428 16.63 15.72 25.99
N GLN A 429 16.43 16.16 27.23
CA GLN A 429 16.03 15.26 28.31
C GLN A 429 14.66 14.64 28.07
N LYS A 430 13.69 15.42 27.58
CA LYS A 430 12.37 14.90 27.19
C LYS A 430 12.50 13.83 26.10
N TRP A 431 13.34 14.08 25.09
CA TRP A 431 13.58 13.15 23.99
C TRP A 431 14.28 11.87 24.44
N LEU A 432 15.31 11.97 25.29
CA LEU A 432 16.01 10.82 25.85
C LEU A 432 15.06 9.91 26.64
N ASN A 433 14.19 10.51 27.46
CA ASN A 433 13.17 9.74 28.20
C ASN A 433 12.19 9.04 27.28
N HIS A 434 11.80 9.68 26.17
CA HIS A 434 10.96 9.06 25.14
C HIS A 434 11.66 7.86 24.48
N CYS A 435 12.89 8.06 23.99
CA CYS A 435 13.68 6.98 23.36
C CYS A 435 13.84 5.80 24.32
N ARG A 436 14.23 6.07 25.57
CA ARG A 436 14.39 5.04 26.59
C ARG A 436 13.11 4.24 26.79
N SER A 437 11.97 4.91 26.97
CA SER A 437 10.69 4.21 27.17
C SER A 437 10.34 3.31 25.98
N VAL A 438 10.50 3.80 24.74
CA VAL A 438 10.18 3.03 23.54
C VAL A 438 11.14 1.85 23.37
N LEU A 439 12.44 2.06 23.59
CA LEU A 439 13.47 1.07 23.37
C LEU A 439 13.53 0.01 24.48
N GLU A 440 13.40 0.38 25.75
CA GLU A 440 13.40 -0.57 26.88
C GLU A 440 12.22 -1.53 26.79
N ASP A 441 11.03 -1.04 26.39
CA ASP A 441 9.85 -1.88 26.20
C ASP A 441 10.04 -2.90 25.07
N ALA A 442 10.73 -2.52 23.99
CA ALA A 442 10.95 -3.37 22.82
C ALA A 442 12.18 -4.28 22.91
N ALA A 443 13.18 -3.92 23.73
CA ALA A 443 14.50 -4.55 23.74
C ALA A 443 14.49 -6.06 24.02
N PRO A 444 13.77 -6.59 25.03
CA PRO A 444 13.79 -8.02 25.32
C PRO A 444 13.36 -8.86 24.11
N ALA A 445 12.20 -8.53 23.52
CA ALA A 445 11.67 -9.24 22.36
C ALA A 445 12.59 -9.11 21.14
N TYR A 446 13.23 -7.95 20.97
CA TYR A 446 14.16 -7.71 19.87
C TYR A 446 15.41 -8.59 19.95
N PHE A 447 16.07 -8.64 21.12
CA PHE A 447 17.28 -9.46 21.30
C PHE A 447 16.98 -10.95 21.29
N ASP A 448 15.89 -11.40 21.92
CA ASP A 448 15.45 -12.80 21.84
C ASP A 448 15.21 -13.22 20.39
N ARG A 449 14.64 -12.33 19.57
CA ARG A 449 14.41 -12.61 18.16
C ARG A 449 15.70 -12.67 17.34
N LEU A 450 16.66 -11.79 17.61
CA LEU A 450 17.99 -11.85 17.00
C LEU A 450 18.69 -13.17 17.31
N ASP A 451 18.64 -13.63 18.55
CA ASP A 451 19.26 -14.90 18.97
C ASP A 451 18.59 -16.10 18.27
N ALA A 452 17.25 -16.12 18.19
CA ALA A 452 16.52 -17.15 17.46
C ALA A 452 16.92 -17.19 15.98
N LEU A 453 16.95 -16.03 15.30
CA LEU A 453 17.34 -15.93 13.90
C LEU A 453 18.81 -16.32 13.66
N ALA A 454 19.69 -16.04 14.61
CA ALA A 454 21.10 -16.44 14.55
C ALA A 454 21.25 -17.97 14.61
N ILE A 455 20.44 -18.65 15.41
CA ILE A 455 20.41 -20.12 15.44
C ILE A 455 19.88 -20.66 14.10
N GLU A 456 18.72 -20.16 13.65
CA GLU A 456 18.07 -20.56 12.39
C GLU A 456 18.98 -20.39 11.16
N ASN A 457 19.78 -19.32 11.13
CA ASN A 457 20.62 -18.94 10.00
C ASN A 457 22.12 -19.16 10.26
N SER A 458 22.48 -20.00 11.24
CA SER A 458 23.88 -20.28 11.63
C SER A 458 24.78 -20.80 10.51
N HIS A 459 24.19 -21.33 9.45
CA HIS A 459 24.87 -21.82 8.25
C HIS A 459 25.11 -20.74 7.18
N ASP A 460 24.48 -19.57 7.30
CA ASP A 460 24.56 -18.46 6.33
C ASP A 460 25.42 -17.32 6.88
N GLU A 461 26.68 -17.27 6.46
CA GLU A 461 27.65 -16.28 6.93
C GLU A 461 27.21 -14.82 6.64
N ARG A 462 26.50 -14.60 5.53
CA ARG A 462 26.01 -13.25 5.17
C ARG A 462 24.93 -12.82 6.16
N LYS A 463 23.94 -13.68 6.43
CA LYS A 463 22.88 -13.37 7.39
C LYS A 463 23.42 -13.22 8.81
N MET A 464 24.38 -14.04 9.21
CA MET A 464 25.04 -13.91 10.52
C MET A 464 25.74 -12.56 10.70
N LYS A 465 26.41 -12.05 9.65
CA LYS A 465 27.00 -10.70 9.67
C LYS A 465 25.96 -9.60 9.83
N LEU A 466 24.81 -9.71 9.15
CA LEU A 466 23.70 -8.76 9.29
C LEU A 466 23.14 -8.76 10.72
N LEU A 467 22.87 -9.96 11.28
CA LEU A 467 22.38 -10.11 12.64
C LEU A 467 23.34 -9.54 13.69
N GLN A 468 24.65 -9.75 13.51
CA GLN A 468 25.66 -9.16 14.38
C GLN A 468 25.64 -7.62 14.31
N GLN A 469 25.48 -7.04 13.13
CA GLN A 469 25.36 -5.59 12.97
C GLN A 469 24.10 -5.06 13.66
N LEU A 470 22.97 -5.74 13.52
CA LEU A 470 21.71 -5.37 14.18
C LEU A 470 21.81 -5.44 15.71
N TYR A 471 22.50 -6.46 16.24
CA TYR A 471 22.75 -6.62 17.66
C TYR A 471 23.59 -5.44 18.20
N LEU A 472 24.69 -5.11 17.53
CA LEU A 472 25.56 -3.98 17.89
C LEU A 472 24.82 -2.63 17.80
N TYR A 473 23.94 -2.47 16.81
CA TYR A 473 23.10 -1.28 16.70
C TYR A 473 22.15 -1.16 17.90
N GLY A 474 21.44 -2.24 18.24
CA GLY A 474 20.54 -2.27 19.38
C GLY A 474 21.25 -1.93 20.69
N GLN A 475 22.39 -2.57 20.96
CA GLN A 475 23.18 -2.27 22.16
C GLN A 475 23.60 -0.80 22.24
N LYS A 476 24.01 -0.21 21.10
CA LYS A 476 24.45 1.17 21.03
C LYS A 476 23.32 2.15 21.36
N ILE A 477 22.14 1.98 20.77
CA ILE A 477 21.06 2.96 20.93
C ILE A 477 20.31 2.81 22.27
N ILE A 478 20.28 1.60 22.83
CA ILE A 478 19.68 1.36 24.17
C ILE A 478 20.63 1.85 25.28
N GLY A 479 21.94 1.73 25.07
CA GLY A 479 22.96 2.16 26.03
C GLY A 479 23.32 3.64 25.98
N ALA A 480 22.76 4.40 25.03
CA ALA A 480 22.94 5.86 24.89
C ALA A 480 21.90 6.62 25.72
#